data_AF-A0A356AM66-F1
#
_entry.id   AF-A0A356AM66-F1
#
_cell.length_a   1.000
_cell.length_b   1.000
_cell.length_c   1.000
_cell.angle_alpha   90.00
_cell.angle_beta   90.00
_cell.angle_gamma   90.00
#
_symmetry.space_group_name_H-M   'P 1'
#
loop_
_entity.id
_entity.type
_entity.pdbx_description
1 polymer ?
#
loop_
_entity_poly.entity_id
_entity_poly.type
_entity_poly.pdbx_seq_one_letter_code
_entity_poly.pdbx_strand_id
1 'polypeptide(L)'
;MLNRAEQALIEEKFQQAVGRMGGRKDAFLGPMEGLSADELLCMKFLIASLPASDMASYDGGLLLKFARHALFLRENVPWGKRIPDVLFLNDVLSCRVNNEAIEFCRDAFYRELRERIAGKSMAEAALEINYWCCEKAAYRPTDGRTASPMAVIRSGFGRCGEESTLAVTAFRSAGIPARQCYVPRWSHCDDNHAWVEIWADGRWHYLGACEPEPVPDKGWFTFAASRAMLVRSRVFSPLLPEEEIVGRSGCVTEVNNLSHYAETARLTVTVL
;
A
#
# COMPACT_ATOMS: atom_id res chain seq x y z
N MET A 1 7.43 -4.53 -18.36
CA MET A 1 8.58 -3.61 -18.51
C MET A 1 8.05 -2.20 -18.58
N LEU A 2 8.50 -1.34 -17.67
CA LEU A 2 8.21 0.10 -17.72
C LEU A 2 8.65 0.68 -19.06
N ASN A 3 7.82 1.56 -19.61
CA ASN A 3 8.16 2.30 -20.82
C ASN A 3 9.19 3.41 -20.53
N ARG A 4 9.78 3.99 -21.58
CA ARG A 4 10.82 5.02 -21.43
C ARG A 4 10.32 6.27 -20.72
N ALA A 5 9.06 6.65 -20.91
CA ALA A 5 8.48 7.83 -20.26
C ALA A 5 8.32 7.61 -18.75
N GLU A 6 7.87 6.43 -18.33
CA GLU A 6 7.76 6.05 -16.91
C GLU A 6 9.13 6.04 -16.23
N GLN A 7 10.16 5.48 -16.88
CA GLN A 7 11.52 5.48 -16.34
C GLN A 7 12.09 6.91 -16.22
N ALA A 8 11.87 7.75 -17.25
CA ALA A 8 12.29 9.15 -17.22
C ALA A 8 11.56 9.94 -16.11
N LEU A 9 10.27 9.67 -15.89
CA LEU A 9 9.50 10.30 -14.83
C LEU A 9 9.99 9.89 -13.44
N ILE A 10 10.32 8.62 -13.23
CA ILE A 10 10.96 8.16 -11.98
C ILE A 10 12.28 8.92 -11.77
N GLU A 11 13.13 9.01 -12.80
CA GLU A 11 14.41 9.72 -12.71
C GLU A 11 14.22 11.20 -12.36
N GLU A 12 13.31 11.91 -13.04
CA GLU A 12 13.00 13.32 -12.76
C GLU A 12 12.56 13.51 -11.29
N LYS A 13 11.63 12.67 -10.81
CA LYS A 13 11.09 12.76 -9.45
C LYS A 13 12.10 12.35 -8.39
N PHE A 14 12.98 11.40 -8.71
CA PHE A 14 14.12 11.04 -7.89
C PHE A 14 15.08 12.22 -7.72
N GLN A 15 15.46 12.90 -8.80
CA GLN A 15 16.33 14.08 -8.70
C GLN A 15 15.68 15.22 -7.90
N GLN A 16 14.37 15.44 -8.08
CA GLN A 16 13.62 16.41 -7.26
C GLN A 16 13.58 16.02 -5.78
N ALA A 17 13.45 14.73 -5.46
CA ALA A 17 13.52 14.23 -4.09
C ALA A 17 14.91 14.46 -3.48
N VAL A 18 15.97 14.11 -4.21
CA VAL A 18 17.37 14.32 -3.80
C VAL A 18 17.65 15.80 -3.51
N GLY A 19 17.16 16.72 -4.35
CA GLY A 19 17.29 18.16 -4.13
C GLY A 19 16.67 18.66 -2.82
N ARG A 20 15.65 17.96 -2.30
CA ARG A 20 14.95 18.30 -1.05
C ARG A 20 15.59 17.69 0.21
N MET A 21 16.51 16.74 0.06
CA MET A 21 17.11 16.01 1.20
C MET A 21 18.12 16.84 2.01
N GLY A 22 18.63 17.95 1.47
CA GLY A 22 19.61 18.80 2.13
C GLY A 22 20.81 17.99 2.64
N GLY A 23 21.20 18.20 3.89
CA GLY A 23 22.32 17.49 4.53
C GLY A 23 22.13 15.98 4.74
N ARG A 24 20.93 15.43 4.48
CA ARG A 24 20.67 13.98 4.59
C ARG A 24 20.87 13.21 3.28
N LYS A 25 21.29 13.86 2.20
CA LYS A 25 21.44 13.24 0.87
C LYS A 25 22.25 11.94 0.91
N ASP A 26 23.39 11.94 1.62
CA ASP A 26 24.29 10.78 1.65
C ASP A 26 23.70 9.58 2.40
N ALA A 27 22.78 9.82 3.36
CA ALA A 27 22.06 8.75 4.05
C ALA A 27 21.16 7.93 3.10
N PHE A 28 20.77 8.50 1.96
CA PHE A 28 19.97 7.82 0.94
C PHE A 28 20.82 7.32 -0.24
N LEU A 29 21.81 8.10 -0.68
CA LEU A 29 22.61 7.76 -1.86
C LEU A 29 23.75 6.78 -1.57
N GLY A 30 24.36 6.81 -0.39
CA GLY A 30 25.43 5.86 -0.02
C GLY A 30 24.99 4.40 -0.15
N PRO A 31 23.81 4.01 0.38
CA PRO A 31 23.26 2.66 0.19
C PRO A 31 22.95 2.27 -1.27
N MET A 32 23.02 3.21 -2.22
CA MET A 32 22.81 2.94 -3.65
C MET A 32 24.08 2.58 -4.41
N GLU A 33 25.26 2.69 -3.80
CA GLU A 33 26.52 2.34 -4.43
C GLU A 33 26.62 0.83 -4.70
N GLY A 34 27.03 0.45 -5.91
CA GLY A 34 27.22 -0.95 -6.31
C GLY A 34 25.93 -1.77 -6.45
N LEU A 35 24.76 -1.14 -6.38
CA LEU A 35 23.48 -1.82 -6.60
C LEU A 35 23.31 -2.26 -8.07
N SER A 36 22.59 -3.36 -8.26
CA SER A 36 22.14 -3.80 -9.59
C SER A 36 21.18 -2.80 -10.23
N ALA A 37 20.95 -2.91 -11.54
CA ALA A 37 20.01 -2.03 -12.27
C ALA A 37 18.59 -2.08 -11.69
N ASP A 38 18.10 -3.26 -11.32
CA ASP A 38 16.76 -3.45 -10.76
C ASP A 38 16.65 -2.87 -9.33
N GLU A 39 17.67 -3.08 -8.50
CA GLU A 39 17.74 -2.47 -7.17
C GLU A 39 17.81 -0.94 -7.27
N LEU A 40 18.61 -0.38 -8.20
CA LEU A 40 18.68 1.06 -8.44
C LEU A 40 17.33 1.64 -8.88
N LEU A 41 16.62 0.97 -9.79
CA LEU A 41 15.29 1.40 -10.21
C LEU A 41 14.31 1.44 -9.03
N CYS A 42 14.29 0.38 -8.20
CA CYS A 42 13.44 0.31 -7.01
C CYS A 42 13.79 1.41 -6.00
N MET A 43 15.08 1.64 -5.76
CA MET A 43 15.56 2.69 -4.85
C MET A 43 15.18 4.08 -5.32
N LYS A 44 15.36 4.37 -6.62
CA LYS A 44 14.95 5.65 -7.21
C LYS A 44 13.45 5.88 -7.08
N PHE A 45 12.64 4.84 -7.37
CA PHE A 45 11.19 4.90 -7.20
C PHE A 45 10.78 5.18 -5.74
N LEU A 46 11.36 4.45 -4.77
CA LEU A 46 11.06 4.65 -3.35
C LEU A 46 11.43 6.06 -2.91
N ILE A 47 12.63 6.54 -3.25
CA ILE A 47 13.10 7.89 -2.89
C ILE A 47 12.23 8.98 -3.55
N ALA A 48 11.87 8.82 -4.81
CA ALA A 48 10.97 9.73 -5.53
C ALA A 48 9.59 9.87 -4.85
N SER A 49 9.16 8.83 -4.14
CA SER A 49 7.83 8.72 -3.52
C SER A 49 7.76 9.25 -2.09
N LEU A 50 8.91 9.55 -1.46
CA LEU A 50 8.96 9.89 -0.03
C LEU A 50 8.30 11.24 0.30
N PRO A 51 7.41 11.27 1.31
CA PRO A 51 7.06 12.48 2.04
C PRO A 51 8.27 13.12 2.73
N ALA A 52 8.20 14.44 2.95
CA ALA A 52 9.25 15.17 3.64
C ALA A 52 9.51 14.64 5.07
N SER A 53 8.47 14.18 5.77
CA SER A 53 8.58 13.53 7.08
C SER A 53 9.48 12.30 7.04
N ASP A 54 9.38 11.52 5.96
CA ASP A 54 10.06 10.24 5.83
C ASP A 54 11.51 10.46 5.41
N MET A 55 11.78 11.46 4.55
CA MET A 55 13.14 11.94 4.26
C MET A 55 13.88 12.41 5.52
N ALA A 56 13.16 13.01 6.48
CA ALA A 56 13.73 13.46 7.74
C ALA A 56 13.92 12.31 8.76
N SER A 57 13.16 11.23 8.65
CA SER A 57 13.09 10.19 9.68
C SER A 57 13.89 8.92 9.35
N TYR A 58 14.07 8.59 8.06
CA TYR A 58 14.65 7.31 7.63
C TYR A 58 15.90 7.50 6.75
N ASP A 59 16.43 6.39 6.23
CA ASP A 59 17.62 6.33 5.38
C ASP A 59 17.46 5.30 4.25
N GLY A 60 18.39 5.31 3.30
CA GLY A 60 18.40 4.41 2.15
C GLY A 60 18.65 2.94 2.53
N GLY A 61 19.26 2.67 3.68
CA GLY A 61 19.48 1.31 4.16
C GLY A 61 18.16 0.62 4.51
N LEU A 62 17.20 1.35 5.11
CA LEU A 62 15.84 0.85 5.33
C LEU A 62 15.13 0.57 4.00
N LEU A 63 15.18 1.50 3.05
CA LEU A 63 14.53 1.35 1.74
C LEU A 63 15.09 0.18 0.94
N LEU A 64 16.41 -0.04 1.01
CA LEU A 64 17.07 -1.15 0.32
C LEU A 64 16.56 -2.52 0.79
N LYS A 65 16.19 -2.65 2.08
CA LYS A 65 15.54 -3.87 2.58
C LYS A 65 14.19 -4.13 1.88
N PHE A 66 13.37 -3.10 1.71
CA PHE A 66 12.12 -3.21 0.97
C PHE A 66 12.35 -3.55 -0.51
N ALA A 67 13.31 -2.89 -1.17
CA ALA A 67 13.66 -3.17 -2.57
C ALA A 67 14.09 -4.62 -2.79
N ARG A 68 15.01 -5.12 -1.97
CA ARG A 68 15.50 -6.50 -2.07
C ARG A 68 14.41 -7.52 -1.78
N HIS A 69 13.57 -7.28 -0.77
CA HIS A 69 12.46 -8.19 -0.47
C HIS A 69 11.43 -8.22 -1.61
N ALA A 70 11.08 -7.06 -2.19
CA ALA A 70 10.15 -6.99 -3.31
C ALA A 70 10.69 -7.71 -4.56
N LEU A 71 11.98 -7.52 -4.89
CA LEU A 71 12.64 -8.21 -6.00
C LEU A 71 12.76 -9.73 -5.74
N PHE A 72 13.03 -10.13 -4.51
CA PHE A 72 12.97 -11.54 -4.12
C PHE A 72 11.57 -12.13 -4.38
N LEU A 73 10.51 -11.44 -3.94
CA LEU A 73 9.13 -11.90 -4.17
C LEU A 73 8.80 -11.97 -5.66
N ARG A 74 9.23 -10.98 -6.45
CA ARG A 74 9.04 -10.93 -7.91
C ARG A 74 9.47 -12.23 -8.59
N GLU A 75 10.57 -12.82 -8.14
CA GLU A 75 11.14 -14.04 -8.72
C GLU A 75 10.63 -15.34 -8.05
N ASN A 76 10.26 -15.29 -6.77
CA ASN A 76 10.07 -16.50 -5.96
C ASN A 76 8.61 -16.84 -5.62
N VAL A 77 7.65 -15.93 -5.83
CA VAL A 77 6.21 -16.25 -5.61
C VAL A 77 5.50 -16.57 -6.93
N PRO A 78 4.48 -17.45 -6.94
CA PRO A 78 3.81 -17.90 -8.18
C PRO A 78 3.18 -16.78 -9.03
N TRP A 79 2.91 -15.64 -8.42
CA TRP A 79 2.35 -14.48 -9.09
C TRP A 79 3.33 -13.35 -9.39
N GLY A 80 4.56 -13.40 -8.87
CA GLY A 80 5.49 -12.27 -8.93
C GLY A 80 5.69 -11.74 -10.35
N LYS A 81 5.93 -12.64 -11.31
CA LYS A 81 6.14 -12.32 -12.74
C LYS A 81 4.87 -11.90 -13.49
N ARG A 82 3.67 -12.15 -12.93
CA ARG A 82 2.38 -11.84 -13.57
C ARG A 82 1.90 -10.42 -13.25
N ILE A 83 2.47 -9.77 -12.23
CA ILE A 83 2.06 -8.44 -11.79
C ILE A 83 2.63 -7.38 -12.74
N PRO A 84 1.82 -6.47 -13.30
CA PRO A 84 2.31 -5.34 -14.09
C PRO A 84 3.30 -4.46 -13.32
N ASP A 85 4.29 -3.88 -14.00
CA ASP A 85 5.41 -3.20 -13.32
C ASP A 85 4.98 -1.98 -12.51
N VAL A 86 4.08 -1.14 -13.04
CA VAL A 86 3.55 0.02 -12.32
C VAL A 86 2.82 -0.43 -11.05
N LEU A 87 2.00 -1.48 -11.16
CA LEU A 87 1.29 -2.08 -10.04
C LEU A 87 2.27 -2.69 -9.01
N PHE A 88 3.32 -3.35 -9.47
CA PHE A 88 4.36 -3.89 -8.60
C PHE A 88 5.07 -2.77 -7.82
N LEU A 89 5.43 -1.67 -8.47
CA LEU A 89 6.08 -0.55 -7.80
C LEU A 89 5.16 0.12 -6.77
N ASN A 90 3.92 0.40 -7.15
CA ASN A 90 2.95 1.12 -6.31
C ASN A 90 2.43 0.27 -5.15
N ASP A 91 2.13 -1.00 -5.41
CA ASP A 91 1.27 -1.81 -4.55
C ASP A 91 1.95 -3.06 -4.02
N VAL A 92 3.20 -3.34 -4.39
CA VAL A 92 4.06 -4.36 -3.76
C VAL A 92 5.32 -3.74 -3.14
N LEU A 93 6.14 -3.07 -3.95
CA LEU A 93 7.42 -2.46 -3.51
C LEU A 93 7.20 -1.36 -2.48
N SER A 94 6.25 -0.44 -2.73
CA SER A 94 6.04 0.75 -1.90
C SER A 94 5.99 0.42 -0.41
N CYS A 95 6.88 1.03 0.37
CA CYS A 95 6.98 0.81 1.81
C CYS A 95 5.87 1.51 2.60
N ARG A 96 5.18 2.49 1.98
CA ARG A 96 4.20 3.35 2.64
C ARG A 96 2.78 2.86 2.39
N VAL A 97 1.97 2.83 3.45
CA VAL A 97 0.53 2.56 3.34
C VAL A 97 -0.29 3.79 3.75
N ASN A 98 0.04 4.43 4.87
CA ASN A 98 -0.67 5.60 5.39
C ASN A 98 0.31 6.57 6.08
N ASN A 99 0.12 6.86 7.37
CA ASN A 99 0.93 7.80 8.16
C ASN A 99 1.70 7.11 9.31
N GLU A 100 1.88 5.79 9.21
CA GLU A 100 2.51 4.94 10.21
C GLU A 100 4.01 5.23 10.45
N ALA A 101 4.63 4.57 11.42
CA ALA A 101 6.09 4.44 11.42
C ALA A 101 6.50 3.34 10.43
N ILE A 102 7.52 3.59 9.61
CA ILE A 102 8.02 2.61 8.63
C ILE A 102 9.00 1.68 9.35
N GLU A 103 8.64 0.41 9.45
CA GLU A 103 9.48 -0.66 9.99
C GLU A 103 9.58 -1.78 8.95
N PHE A 104 10.79 -2.28 8.70
CA PHE A 104 10.96 -3.44 7.83
C PHE A 104 10.59 -4.72 8.57
N CYS A 105 9.38 -5.21 8.31
CA CYS A 105 8.78 -6.40 8.90
C CYS A 105 8.35 -7.46 7.86
N ARG A 106 8.51 -7.16 6.57
CA ARG A 106 7.98 -7.99 5.49
C ARG A 106 8.69 -9.35 5.36
N ASP A 107 9.96 -9.44 5.71
CA ASP A 107 10.66 -10.73 5.73
C ASP A 107 10.11 -11.65 6.84
N ALA A 108 9.81 -11.09 8.00
CA ALA A 108 9.25 -11.82 9.14
C ALA A 108 7.83 -12.29 8.83
N PHE A 109 7.00 -11.41 8.26
CA PHE A 109 5.64 -11.76 7.86
C PHE A 109 5.66 -12.86 6.79
N TYR A 110 6.50 -12.72 5.76
CA TYR A 110 6.62 -13.74 4.72
C TYR A 110 7.07 -15.10 5.28
N ARG A 111 7.98 -15.13 6.27
CA ARG A 111 8.39 -16.37 6.93
C ARG A 111 7.24 -17.10 7.61
N GLU A 112 6.31 -16.38 8.23
CA GLU A 112 5.10 -16.96 8.84
C GLU A 112 4.05 -17.37 7.79
N LEU A 113 3.98 -16.65 6.67
CA LEU A 113 2.93 -16.82 5.66
C LEU A 113 3.25 -17.83 4.58
N ARG A 114 4.52 -18.01 4.19
CA ARG A 114 4.93 -18.78 2.99
C ARG A 114 4.40 -20.22 2.97
N GLU A 115 4.33 -20.88 4.13
CA GLU A 115 3.83 -22.25 4.25
C GLU A 115 2.31 -22.29 4.23
N ARG A 116 1.65 -21.32 4.88
CA ARG A 116 0.19 -21.17 4.87
C ARG A 116 -0.35 -20.97 3.46
N ILE A 117 0.33 -20.17 2.64
CA ILE A 117 -0.11 -19.81 1.28
C ILE A 117 0.43 -20.73 0.19
N ALA A 118 1.20 -21.77 0.54
CA ALA A 118 1.79 -22.68 -0.44
C ALA A 118 0.70 -23.41 -1.25
N GLY A 119 0.87 -23.46 -2.57
CA GLY A 119 -0.08 -24.11 -3.49
C GLY A 119 -1.40 -23.36 -3.71
N LYS A 120 -1.60 -22.19 -3.10
CA LYS A 120 -2.81 -21.37 -3.28
C LYS A 120 -2.71 -20.47 -4.51
N SER A 121 -3.85 -20.15 -5.12
CA SER A 121 -3.97 -19.01 -6.03
C SER A 121 -3.72 -17.69 -5.30
N MET A 122 -3.54 -16.58 -6.04
CA MET A 122 -3.29 -15.29 -5.41
C MET A 122 -4.48 -14.83 -4.53
N ALA A 123 -5.71 -15.05 -5.00
CA ALA A 123 -6.92 -14.73 -4.24
C ALA A 123 -7.04 -15.59 -2.97
N GLU A 124 -6.86 -16.91 -3.07
CA GLU A 124 -6.88 -17.81 -1.90
C GLU A 124 -5.76 -17.49 -0.89
N ALA A 125 -4.57 -17.11 -1.38
CA ALA A 125 -3.48 -16.64 -0.53
C ALA A 125 -3.84 -15.34 0.19
N ALA A 126 -4.51 -14.40 -0.48
CA ALA A 126 -4.99 -13.17 0.16
C ALA A 126 -6.01 -13.47 1.27
N LEU A 127 -6.94 -14.40 1.04
CA LEU A 127 -7.90 -14.81 2.08
C LEU A 127 -7.17 -15.43 3.29
N GLU A 128 -6.23 -16.34 3.06
CA GLU A 128 -5.42 -16.97 4.12
C GLU A 128 -4.58 -15.95 4.90
N ILE A 129 -3.99 -14.97 4.21
CA ILE A 129 -3.23 -13.89 4.87
C ILE A 129 -4.17 -13.04 5.74
N ASN A 130 -5.42 -12.81 5.32
CA ASN A 130 -6.38 -12.06 6.13
C ASN A 130 -6.81 -12.84 7.39
N TYR A 131 -6.91 -14.18 7.31
CA TYR A 131 -7.04 -15.02 8.50
C TYR A 131 -5.85 -14.87 9.44
N TRP A 132 -4.62 -14.88 8.92
CA TRP A 132 -3.43 -14.59 9.73
C TRP A 132 -3.49 -13.19 10.37
N CYS A 133 -3.94 -12.16 9.66
CA CYS A 133 -4.12 -10.82 10.24
C CYS A 133 -5.12 -10.81 11.41
N CYS A 134 -6.23 -11.54 11.27
CA CYS A 134 -7.24 -11.73 12.34
C CYS A 134 -6.65 -12.41 13.59
N GLU A 135 -5.72 -13.35 13.41
CA GLU A 135 -4.99 -13.98 14.52
C GLU A 135 -4.06 -13.00 15.26
N LYS A 136 -3.65 -11.91 14.62
CA LYS A 136 -2.68 -10.95 15.17
C LYS A 136 -3.30 -9.76 15.88
N ALA A 137 -4.47 -9.30 15.44
CA ALA A 137 -5.07 -8.09 15.98
C ALA A 137 -6.60 -8.12 15.90
N ALA A 138 -7.22 -7.50 16.89
CA ALA A 138 -8.65 -7.24 16.93
C ALA A 138 -8.95 -5.74 16.98
N TYR A 139 -10.13 -5.36 16.51
CA TYR A 139 -10.56 -3.97 16.50
C TYR A 139 -10.62 -3.38 17.92
N ARG A 140 -9.99 -2.22 18.10
CA ARG A 140 -10.17 -1.35 19.27
C ARG A 140 -9.96 0.11 18.86
N PRO A 141 -10.84 1.04 19.26
CA PRO A 141 -10.63 2.47 19.02
C PRO A 141 -9.30 2.96 19.62
N THR A 142 -8.57 3.75 18.86
CA THR A 142 -7.28 4.37 19.20
C THR A 142 -7.29 5.85 18.80
N ASP A 143 -6.15 6.54 18.90
CA ASP A 143 -6.01 7.91 18.41
C ASP A 143 -5.87 8.00 16.87
N GLY A 144 -5.80 9.23 16.35
CA GLY A 144 -5.76 9.51 14.91
C GLY A 144 -4.44 9.18 14.20
N ARG A 145 -3.37 8.82 14.92
CA ARG A 145 -2.11 8.39 14.33
C ARG A 145 -2.16 6.89 14.08
N THR A 146 -1.88 6.47 12.85
CA THR A 146 -1.86 5.04 12.54
C THR A 146 -0.59 4.41 13.14
N ALA A 147 -0.77 3.41 14.00
CA ALA A 147 0.34 2.60 14.51
C ALA A 147 1.01 1.78 13.40
N SER A 148 2.28 1.42 13.56
CA SER A 148 2.97 0.54 12.61
C SER A 148 2.43 -0.89 12.69
N PRO A 149 2.57 -1.70 11.62
CA PRO A 149 2.16 -3.11 11.63
C PRO A 149 2.75 -3.89 12.82
N MET A 150 4.02 -3.62 13.15
CA MET A 150 4.69 -4.24 14.29
C MET A 150 4.13 -3.76 15.64
N ALA A 151 3.74 -2.49 15.76
CA ALA A 151 3.10 -1.99 16.97
C ALA A 151 1.72 -2.65 17.17
N VAL A 152 0.94 -2.81 16.10
CA VAL A 152 -0.36 -3.49 16.12
C VAL A 152 -0.23 -4.95 16.54
N ILE A 153 0.76 -5.69 16.00
CA ILE A 153 1.02 -7.08 16.42
C ILE A 153 1.43 -7.15 17.89
N ARG A 154 2.24 -6.19 18.38
CA ARG A 154 2.66 -6.16 19.80
C ARG A 154 1.52 -5.82 20.75
N SER A 155 0.61 -4.93 20.36
CA SER A 155 -0.56 -4.55 21.17
C SER A 155 -1.67 -5.59 21.09
N GLY A 156 -1.77 -6.30 19.97
CA GLY A 156 -2.88 -7.20 19.67
C GLY A 156 -4.17 -6.47 19.27
N PHE A 157 -4.11 -5.15 19.02
CA PHE A 157 -5.28 -4.36 18.64
C PHE A 157 -4.95 -3.08 17.88
N GLY A 158 -5.93 -2.56 17.14
CA GLY A 158 -5.91 -1.25 16.48
C GLY A 158 -7.29 -0.88 15.92
N ARG A 159 -7.50 0.37 15.48
CA ARG A 159 -8.71 0.73 14.71
C ARG A 159 -8.60 0.29 13.25
N CYS A 160 -9.65 0.52 12.48
CA CYS A 160 -9.73 0.15 11.06
C CYS A 160 -8.53 0.62 10.21
N GLY A 161 -7.94 1.79 10.52
CA GLY A 161 -6.74 2.30 9.84
C GLY A 161 -5.47 1.48 10.12
N GLU A 162 -5.29 1.05 11.36
CA GLU A 162 -4.19 0.22 11.83
C GLU A 162 -4.31 -1.21 11.29
N GLU A 163 -5.52 -1.79 11.36
CA GLU A 163 -5.81 -3.12 10.84
C GLU A 163 -5.57 -3.18 9.32
N SER A 164 -6.07 -2.18 8.58
CA SER A 164 -5.82 -2.12 7.12
C SER A 164 -4.36 -1.84 6.78
N THR A 165 -3.62 -1.10 7.62
CA THR A 165 -2.17 -0.92 7.44
C THR A 165 -1.39 -2.21 7.67
N LEU A 166 -1.78 -2.99 8.70
CA LEU A 166 -1.23 -4.33 8.95
C LEU A 166 -1.53 -5.26 7.78
N ALA A 167 -2.79 -5.33 7.34
CA ALA A 167 -3.23 -6.21 6.27
C ALA A 167 -2.51 -5.90 4.94
N VAL A 168 -2.46 -4.63 4.51
CA VAL A 168 -1.69 -4.23 3.31
C VAL A 168 -0.23 -4.64 3.44
N THR A 169 0.38 -4.43 4.61
CA THR A 169 1.78 -4.83 4.81
C THR A 169 1.97 -6.34 4.72
N ALA A 170 1.02 -7.13 5.25
CA ALA A 170 1.03 -8.58 5.19
C ALA A 170 0.88 -9.08 3.74
N PHE A 171 -0.07 -8.56 2.95
CA PHE A 171 -0.21 -8.89 1.54
C PHE A 171 1.04 -8.55 0.73
N ARG A 172 1.56 -7.33 0.89
CA ARG A 172 2.79 -6.88 0.23
C ARG A 172 4.02 -7.70 0.64
N SER A 173 4.03 -8.27 1.84
CA SER A 173 5.08 -9.17 2.31
C SER A 173 5.13 -10.50 1.54
N ALA A 174 4.00 -10.93 0.96
CA ALA A 174 3.87 -12.11 0.12
C ALA A 174 3.79 -11.78 -1.38
N GLY A 175 4.05 -10.53 -1.76
CA GLY A 175 4.06 -10.09 -3.15
C GLY A 175 2.67 -9.95 -3.78
N ILE A 176 1.61 -9.89 -2.96
CA ILE A 176 0.25 -9.61 -3.43
C ILE A 176 0.07 -8.08 -3.49
N PRO A 177 -0.26 -7.49 -4.64
CA PRO A 177 -0.48 -6.05 -4.72
C PRO A 177 -1.69 -5.68 -3.88
N ALA A 178 -1.52 -4.71 -2.97
CA ALA A 178 -2.57 -4.32 -2.04
C ALA A 178 -2.50 -2.84 -1.71
N ARG A 179 -3.64 -2.24 -1.38
CA ARG A 179 -3.75 -0.84 -0.93
C ARG A 179 -4.83 -0.67 0.14
N GLN A 180 -4.71 0.40 0.90
CA GLN A 180 -5.72 0.81 1.87
C GLN A 180 -6.78 1.67 1.17
N CYS A 181 -8.04 1.33 1.40
CA CYS A 181 -9.20 2.12 0.99
C CYS A 181 -9.81 2.80 2.21
N TYR A 182 -10.37 3.98 1.99
CA TYR A 182 -10.83 4.84 3.07
C TYR A 182 -12.03 5.66 2.63
N VAL A 183 -13.01 5.78 3.53
CA VAL A 183 -14.15 6.68 3.40
C VAL A 183 -14.08 7.72 4.52
N PRO A 184 -13.95 9.03 4.19
CA PRO A 184 -13.84 10.08 5.20
C PRO A 184 -15.14 10.38 5.95
N ARG A 185 -16.29 9.97 5.38
CA ARG A 185 -17.63 10.18 5.94
C ARG A 185 -18.48 8.94 5.70
N TRP A 186 -18.68 8.19 6.77
CA TRP A 186 -19.39 6.92 6.73
C TRP A 186 -20.88 7.14 6.47
N SER A 187 -21.47 6.28 5.65
CA SER A 187 -22.79 6.55 5.06
C SER A 187 -23.95 6.51 6.06
N HIS A 188 -23.75 5.96 7.26
CA HIS A 188 -24.79 5.82 8.27
C HIS A 188 -24.43 6.40 9.65
N CYS A 189 -23.24 6.98 9.83
CA CYS A 189 -22.85 7.67 11.06
C CYS A 189 -21.77 8.72 10.79
N ASP A 190 -21.59 9.66 11.73
CA ASP A 190 -20.52 10.66 11.67
C ASP A 190 -19.17 10.07 12.08
N ASP A 191 -18.70 9.13 11.28
CA ASP A 191 -17.39 8.50 11.45
C ASP A 191 -16.73 8.27 10.07
N ASN A 192 -15.60 7.59 10.07
CA ASN A 192 -14.89 7.13 8.89
C ASN A 192 -14.76 5.59 8.92
N HIS A 193 -14.33 5.01 7.81
CA HIS A 193 -13.96 3.60 7.79
C HIS A 193 -12.81 3.35 6.83
N ALA A 194 -12.02 2.31 7.12
CA ALA A 194 -10.88 1.90 6.32
C ALA A 194 -10.88 0.37 6.17
N TRP A 195 -10.53 -0.09 4.98
CA TRP A 195 -10.40 -1.51 4.64
C TRP A 195 -9.30 -1.65 3.58
N VAL A 196 -9.24 -2.78 2.88
CA VAL A 196 -8.18 -3.07 1.91
C VAL A 196 -8.72 -3.54 0.57
N GLU A 197 -7.99 -3.20 -0.47
CA GLU A 197 -8.12 -3.83 -1.78
C GLU A 197 -6.86 -4.62 -2.10
N ILE A 198 -7.03 -5.79 -2.70
CA ILE A 198 -5.98 -6.63 -3.26
C ILE A 198 -6.22 -6.78 -4.76
N TRP A 199 -5.16 -6.76 -5.55
CA TRP A 199 -5.26 -7.07 -6.97
C TRP A 199 -5.02 -8.56 -7.15
N ALA A 200 -5.97 -9.26 -7.77
CA ALA A 200 -5.81 -10.67 -8.13
C ALA A 200 -6.31 -10.91 -9.56
N ASP A 201 -5.48 -11.59 -10.35
CA ASP A 201 -5.80 -12.10 -11.68
C ASP A 201 -6.49 -11.08 -12.62
N GLY A 202 -6.00 -9.84 -12.63
CA GLY A 202 -6.45 -8.81 -13.59
C GLY A 202 -7.35 -7.72 -13.00
N ARG A 203 -7.85 -7.87 -11.77
CA ARG A 203 -8.75 -6.89 -11.16
C ARG A 203 -8.51 -6.67 -9.66
N TRP A 204 -8.97 -5.52 -9.18
CA TRP A 204 -9.02 -5.23 -7.74
C TRP A 204 -10.23 -5.92 -7.10
N HIS A 205 -10.01 -6.40 -5.88
CA HIS A 205 -10.99 -7.03 -5.01
C HIS A 205 -10.90 -6.40 -3.63
N TYR A 206 -12.02 -6.15 -2.97
CA TYR A 206 -12.00 -5.65 -1.60
C TYR A 206 -12.10 -6.78 -0.58
N LEU A 207 -11.47 -6.57 0.59
CA LEU A 207 -11.56 -7.41 1.77
C LEU A 207 -11.73 -6.51 3.01
N GLY A 208 -12.33 -7.04 4.07
CA GLY A 208 -12.15 -6.46 5.40
C GLY A 208 -10.71 -6.62 5.88
N ALA A 209 -10.26 -5.76 6.78
CA ALA A 209 -8.91 -5.81 7.31
C ALA A 209 -8.91 -6.48 8.68
N CYS A 210 -8.22 -7.62 8.83
CA CYS A 210 -8.34 -8.49 10.01
C CYS A 210 -9.76 -9.08 10.20
N GLU A 211 -10.61 -8.95 9.18
CA GLU A 211 -12.01 -9.40 9.15
C GLU A 211 -12.19 -10.40 8.00
N PRO A 212 -11.81 -11.67 8.20
CA PRO A 212 -11.76 -12.63 7.12
C PRO A 212 -13.17 -13.05 6.68
N GLU A 213 -13.37 -13.09 5.37
CA GLU A 213 -14.53 -13.67 4.69
C GLU A 213 -14.05 -14.84 3.81
N PRO A 214 -14.89 -15.84 3.52
CA PRO A 214 -14.49 -17.01 2.75
C PRO A 214 -14.31 -16.72 1.25
N VAL A 215 -14.68 -15.51 0.80
CA VAL A 215 -14.59 -15.06 -0.59
C VAL A 215 -14.19 -13.58 -0.64
N PRO A 216 -13.52 -13.12 -1.71
CA PRO A 216 -13.31 -11.69 -1.95
C PRO A 216 -14.63 -10.95 -2.22
N ASP A 217 -14.58 -9.62 -2.20
CA ASP A 217 -15.72 -8.75 -2.48
C ASP A 217 -16.91 -9.01 -1.53
N LYS A 218 -16.58 -9.28 -0.27
CA LYS A 218 -17.53 -9.47 0.81
C LYS A 218 -16.98 -8.89 2.11
N GLY A 219 -17.87 -8.26 2.86
CA GLY A 219 -17.57 -7.68 4.16
C GLY A 219 -18.82 -7.00 4.71
N TRP A 220 -18.92 -6.88 6.03
CA TRP A 220 -20.09 -6.27 6.70
C TRP A 220 -20.35 -4.83 6.22
N PHE A 221 -19.30 -4.13 5.79
CA PHE A 221 -19.35 -2.75 5.30
C PHE A 221 -19.82 -2.61 3.84
N THR A 222 -19.98 -3.70 3.09
CA THR A 222 -20.28 -3.68 1.64
C THR A 222 -21.41 -2.71 1.28
N PHE A 223 -22.53 -2.81 1.99
CA PHE A 223 -23.70 -1.96 1.75
C PHE A 223 -23.50 -0.50 2.16
N ALA A 224 -22.68 -0.26 3.19
CA ALA A 224 -22.35 1.09 3.61
C ALA A 224 -21.39 1.76 2.61
N ALA A 225 -20.41 1.02 2.09
CA ALA A 225 -19.47 1.49 1.08
C ALA A 225 -20.17 1.83 -0.24
N SER A 226 -21.17 1.03 -0.67
CA SER A 226 -21.94 1.30 -1.89
C SER A 226 -22.82 2.55 -1.81
N ARG A 227 -22.92 3.20 -0.63
CA ARG A 227 -23.67 4.43 -0.37
C ARG A 227 -22.77 5.60 0.00
N ALA A 228 -21.45 5.41 -0.02
CA ALA A 228 -20.50 6.48 0.27
C ALA A 228 -20.45 7.48 -0.88
N MET A 229 -20.23 8.77 -0.56
CA MET A 229 -20.00 9.81 -1.58
C MET A 229 -18.58 9.80 -2.13
N LEU A 230 -17.65 9.16 -1.41
CA LEU A 230 -16.24 9.05 -1.79
C LEU A 230 -15.63 7.84 -1.09
N VAL A 231 -15.08 6.91 -1.88
CA VAL A 231 -14.10 5.94 -1.43
C VAL A 231 -12.78 6.32 -2.06
N ARG A 232 -11.70 6.42 -1.28
CA ARG A 232 -10.39 6.81 -1.79
C ARG A 232 -9.26 5.95 -1.26
N SER A 233 -8.18 5.89 -2.01
CA SER A 233 -6.88 5.36 -1.56
C SER A 233 -5.81 6.44 -1.70
N ARG A 234 -4.73 6.27 -0.95
CA ARG A 234 -3.55 7.14 -1.00
C ARG A 234 -2.47 6.48 -1.84
N VAL A 235 -1.99 7.21 -2.84
CA VAL A 235 -0.93 6.79 -3.74
C VAL A 235 0.33 7.58 -3.40
N PHE A 236 1.36 6.87 -2.95
CA PHE A 236 2.70 7.40 -2.71
C PHE A 236 3.59 6.99 -3.88
N SER A 237 3.46 7.69 -5.00
CA SER A 237 4.15 7.31 -6.23
C SER A 237 4.27 8.47 -7.23
N PRO A 238 5.38 8.55 -7.98
CA PRO A 238 5.44 9.37 -9.18
C PRO A 238 4.61 8.80 -10.35
N LEU A 239 4.36 7.48 -10.36
CA LEU A 239 3.60 6.79 -11.40
C LEU A 239 2.15 6.62 -10.94
N LEU A 240 1.32 7.60 -11.28
CA LEU A 240 -0.09 7.61 -10.87
C LEU A 240 -0.90 6.56 -11.63
N PRO A 241 -1.88 5.92 -10.98
CA PRO A 241 -2.85 5.07 -11.68
C PRO A 241 -3.73 5.92 -12.60
N GLU A 242 -4.44 5.26 -13.52
CA GLU A 242 -5.40 5.91 -14.43
C GLU A 242 -6.71 6.34 -13.74
N GLU A 243 -6.84 6.06 -12.43
CA GLU A 243 -8.03 6.40 -11.63
C GLU A 243 -8.19 7.92 -11.43
N GLU A 244 -9.43 8.35 -11.20
CA GLU A 244 -9.75 9.77 -11.01
C GLU A 244 -9.04 10.33 -9.77
N ILE A 245 -8.32 11.44 -9.95
CA ILE A 245 -7.62 12.11 -8.85
C ILE A 245 -8.60 13.04 -8.12
N VAL A 246 -8.77 12.81 -6.81
CA VAL A 246 -9.63 13.65 -5.96
C VAL A 246 -8.86 14.72 -5.21
N GLY A 247 -7.54 14.55 -5.05
CA GLY A 247 -6.71 15.50 -4.35
C GLY A 247 -5.22 15.20 -4.44
N ARG A 248 -4.41 16.23 -4.19
CA ARG A 248 -2.95 16.11 -4.06
C ARG A 248 -2.49 16.92 -2.86
N SER A 249 -1.63 16.32 -2.05
CA SER A 249 -0.97 16.99 -0.92
C SER A 249 0.50 16.59 -0.90
N GLY A 250 1.37 17.49 -1.37
CA GLY A 250 2.78 17.18 -1.58
C GLY A 250 2.98 16.03 -2.57
N CYS A 251 3.66 14.97 -2.14
CA CYS A 251 3.89 13.76 -2.94
C CYS A 251 2.78 12.69 -2.81
N VAL A 252 1.73 12.96 -2.04
CA VAL A 252 0.61 12.05 -1.85
C VAL A 252 -0.51 12.45 -2.79
N THR A 253 -0.93 11.51 -3.63
CA THR A 253 -2.11 11.65 -4.48
C THR A 253 -3.24 10.82 -3.91
N GLU A 254 -4.44 11.37 -3.86
CA GLU A 254 -5.64 10.67 -3.45
C GLU A 254 -6.46 10.36 -4.71
N VAL A 255 -6.83 9.09 -4.88
CA VAL A 255 -7.57 8.59 -6.05
C VAL A 255 -8.93 8.06 -5.65
N ASN A 256 -9.93 8.25 -6.51
CA ASN A 256 -11.30 7.82 -6.33
C ASN A 256 -11.43 6.34 -6.69
N ASN A 257 -11.89 5.53 -5.73
CA ASN A 257 -12.15 4.10 -5.92
C ASN A 257 -13.65 3.78 -5.79
N LEU A 258 -14.52 4.80 -5.76
CA LEU A 258 -15.96 4.62 -5.54
C LEU A 258 -16.62 3.70 -6.58
N SER A 259 -16.15 3.72 -7.83
CA SER A 259 -16.66 2.88 -8.92
C SER A 259 -16.47 1.38 -8.68
N HIS A 260 -15.64 0.98 -7.73
CA HIS A 260 -15.48 -0.43 -7.34
C HIS A 260 -16.64 -0.94 -6.46
N TYR A 261 -17.40 -0.03 -5.84
CA TYR A 261 -18.41 -0.35 -4.82
C TYR A 261 -19.85 -0.06 -5.27
N ALA A 262 -20.02 0.81 -6.27
CA ALA A 262 -21.32 1.19 -6.80
C ALA A 262 -21.20 1.77 -8.22
N GLU A 263 -22.33 1.82 -8.93
CA GLU A 263 -22.44 2.66 -10.13
C GLU A 263 -22.23 4.13 -9.75
N THR A 264 -21.44 4.86 -10.55
CA THR A 264 -21.09 6.25 -10.27
C THR A 264 -21.47 7.17 -11.42
N ALA A 265 -21.75 8.44 -11.09
CA ALA A 265 -21.99 9.51 -12.05
C ALA A 265 -21.27 10.78 -11.60
N ARG A 266 -20.82 11.60 -12.56
CA ARG A 266 -20.15 12.87 -12.26
C ARG A 266 -21.18 13.96 -11.99
N LEU A 267 -21.12 14.56 -10.80
CA LEU A 267 -21.93 15.71 -10.42
C LEU A 267 -21.08 16.99 -10.42
N THR A 268 -21.59 18.06 -11.04
CA THR A 268 -20.97 19.40 -10.98
C THR A 268 -21.82 20.30 -10.08
N VAL A 269 -21.22 20.84 -9.02
CA VAL A 269 -21.87 21.71 -8.04
C VAL A 269 -21.29 23.11 -8.15
N THR A 270 -22.15 24.12 -8.21
CA THR A 270 -21.77 25.54 -8.09
C THR A 270 -22.06 26.00 -6.67
N VAL A 271 -21.02 26.43 -5.95
CA VAL A 271 -21.16 27.04 -4.63
C VAL A 271 -21.31 28.55 -4.83
N LEU A 272 -22.41 29.12 -4.33
CA LEU A 272 -22.74 30.54 -4.42
C LEU A 272 -22.19 31.32 -3.22
#